data_AF-A0A914RJB5-F1
#
_entry.id   AF-A0A914RJB5-F1
#
_cell.length_a   1.000
_cell.length_b   1.000
_cell.length_c   1.000
_cell.angle_alpha   90.00
_cell.angle_beta   90.00
_cell.angle_gamma   90.00
#
_symmetry.space_group_name_H-M   'P 1'
#
loop_
_entity.id
_entity.type
_entity.pdbx_description
1 polymer ?
#
loop_
_entity_poly.entity_id
_entity_poly.type
_entity_poly.pdbx_seq_one_letter_code
_entity_poly.pdbx_strand_id
1 'polypeptide(L)'
;MIALPDFASGAMENWGLITFREKYLIYDSRLYSPLQKMRVAIVVAHELSHQWFGNLVTMRWWNDLWLNEGFATFMEYLGADAISQGNFRMVSE
;
A
#
# COMPACT_ATOMS: atom_id res chain seq x y z
N MET A 1 -5.01 11.14 2.46
CA MET A 1 -5.27 10.10 1.44
C MET A 1 -6.46 10.54 0.62
N ILE A 2 -6.40 10.39 -0.71
CA ILE A 2 -7.48 10.77 -1.62
C ILE A 2 -7.68 9.70 -2.69
N ALA A 3 -8.94 9.40 -3.02
CA ALA A 3 -9.31 8.48 -4.09
C ALA A 3 -9.52 9.27 -5.39
N LEU A 4 -8.87 8.86 -6.46
CA LEU A 4 -8.94 9.46 -7.78
C LEU A 4 -9.69 8.52 -8.74
N PRO A 5 -10.71 9.02 -9.48
CA PRO A 5 -11.52 8.21 -10.39
C PRO A 5 -10.72 7.72 -11.60
N ASP A 6 -9.80 8.55 -12.09
CA ASP A 6 -8.85 8.19 -13.14
C ASP A 6 -7.42 8.38 -12.63
N PHE A 7 -6.65 7.30 -12.64
CA PHE A 7 -5.28 7.28 -12.15
C PHE A 7 -4.48 6.18 -12.88
N ALA A 8 -3.33 6.58 -13.43
CA ALA A 8 -2.50 5.70 -14.26
C ALA A 8 -1.83 4.58 -13.45
N SER A 9 -1.36 4.91 -12.24
CA SER A 9 -0.82 3.93 -11.29
C SER A 9 -1.92 3.32 -10.41
N GLY A 10 -1.55 2.39 -9.52
CA GLY A 10 -2.43 1.91 -8.46
C GLY A 10 -2.58 2.94 -7.33
N ALA A 11 -1.46 3.42 -6.82
CA ALA A 11 -1.35 4.47 -5.83
C ALA A 11 -0.01 5.22 -5.99
N MET A 12 0.20 6.27 -5.19
CA MET A 12 1.44 7.06 -5.16
C MET A 12 1.58 7.77 -3.81
N GLU A 13 2.78 7.72 -3.26
CA GLU A 13 3.16 7.97 -1.87
C GLU A 13 3.37 9.44 -1.49
N ASN A 14 2.92 10.39 -2.33
CA ASN A 14 3.15 11.83 -2.17
C ASN A 14 3.00 12.26 -0.70
N TRP A 15 4.06 12.81 -0.11
CA TRP A 15 4.14 13.01 1.34
C TRP A 15 3.04 13.95 1.85
N GLY A 16 2.20 13.43 2.75
CA GLY A 16 1.06 14.15 3.31
C GLY A 16 -0.21 14.09 2.46
N LEU A 17 -0.12 13.66 1.20
CA LEU A 17 -1.28 13.50 0.30
C LEU A 17 -1.14 12.27 -0.61
N ILE A 18 -1.16 11.10 -0.01
CA ILE A 18 -1.15 9.84 -0.75
C ILE A 18 -2.40 9.74 -1.65
N THR A 19 -2.19 9.43 -2.93
CA THR A 19 -3.23 9.30 -3.95
C THR A 19 -3.46 7.85 -4.32
N PHE A 20 -4.71 7.43 -4.46
CA PHE A 20 -5.07 6.06 -4.82
C PHE A 20 -6.06 6.07 -5.97
N ARG A 21 -6.00 5.06 -6.84
CA ARG A 21 -7.16 4.71 -7.66
C ARG A 21 -8.28 4.22 -6.76
N GLU A 22 -9.54 4.58 -7.03
CA GLU A 22 -10.68 4.30 -6.13
C GLU A 22 -10.74 2.87 -5.58
N LYS A 23 -10.50 1.87 -6.44
CA LYS A 23 -10.51 0.44 -6.07
C LYS A 23 -9.49 0.06 -4.98
N TYR A 24 -8.46 0.86 -4.75
CA TYR A 24 -7.40 0.61 -3.77
C TYR A 24 -7.57 1.41 -2.47
N LEU A 25 -8.64 2.21 -2.33
CA LEU A 25 -8.92 2.98 -1.11
C LEU A 25 -10.34 2.79 -0.59
N ILE A 26 -11.33 2.72 -1.48
CA ILE A 26 -12.74 2.64 -1.10
C ILE A 26 -13.16 1.18 -0.93
N TYR A 27 -13.82 0.86 0.18
CA TYR A 27 -14.37 -0.47 0.45
C TYR A 27 -15.76 -0.38 1.11
N ASP A 28 -16.68 -1.21 0.61
CA ASP A 28 -18.02 -1.46 1.16
C ASP A 28 -18.26 -2.97 1.13
N SER A 29 -18.53 -3.58 2.28
CA SER A 29 -18.74 -5.01 2.42
C SER A 29 -20.00 -5.54 1.76
N ARG A 30 -20.94 -4.66 1.39
CA ARG A 30 -22.15 -5.01 0.65
C ARG A 30 -21.91 -5.15 -0.85
N LEU A 31 -20.86 -4.47 -1.35
CA LEU A 31 -20.57 -4.35 -2.78
C LEU A 31 -19.33 -5.16 -3.19
N TYR A 32 -18.35 -5.32 -2.29
CA TYR A 32 -17.05 -5.90 -2.63
C TYR A 32 -16.70 -7.10 -1.76
N SER A 33 -15.91 -8.01 -2.35
CA SER A 33 -15.46 -9.23 -1.69
C SER A 33 -14.47 -8.98 -0.56
N PRO A 34 -14.32 -9.91 0.39
CA PRO A 34 -13.26 -9.85 1.40
C PRO A 34 -11.84 -9.75 0.81
N LEU A 35 -11.61 -10.35 -0.36
CA LEU A 35 -10.34 -10.20 -1.09
C LEU A 35 -10.07 -8.75 -1.50
N GLN A 36 -11.10 -7.98 -1.86
CA GLN A 36 -10.95 -6.56 -2.15
C GLN A 36 -10.56 -5.77 -0.89
N LYS A 37 -11.13 -6.12 0.27
CA LYS A 37 -10.73 -5.54 1.57
C LYS A 37 -9.25 -5.77 1.85
N MET A 38 -8.77 -6.99 1.63
CA MET A 38 -7.36 -7.35 1.79
C MET A 38 -6.47 -6.53 0.85
N ARG A 39 -6.85 -6.39 -0.43
CA ARG A 39 -6.10 -5.58 -1.40
C ARG A 39 -6.01 -4.10 -0.99
N VAL A 40 -7.12 -3.52 -0.53
CA VAL A 40 -7.11 -2.14 0.00
C VAL A 40 -6.16 -2.03 1.18
N ALA A 41 -6.21 -2.97 2.13
CA ALA A 41 -5.33 -2.97 3.30
C ALA A 41 -3.84 -3.07 2.91
N ILE A 42 -3.49 -3.95 1.96
CA ILE A 42 -2.12 -4.12 1.46
C ILE A 42 -1.63 -2.83 0.81
N VAL A 43 -2.36 -2.26 -0.16
CA VAL A 43 -1.90 -1.06 -0.86
C VAL A 43 -1.83 0.14 0.08
N VAL A 44 -2.79 0.31 0.99
CA VAL A 44 -2.70 1.38 2.01
C VAL A 44 -1.47 1.21 2.90
N ALA A 45 -1.14 -0.02 3.31
CA ALA A 45 0.06 -0.29 4.10
C ALA A 45 1.36 -0.01 3.32
N HIS A 46 1.40 -0.34 2.01
CA HIS A 46 2.52 -0.02 1.11
C HIS A 46 2.80 1.49 1.07
N GLU A 47 1.80 2.29 0.74
CA GLU A 47 1.96 3.75 0.60
C GLU A 47 2.24 4.46 1.93
N LEU A 48 1.70 3.92 3.04
CA LEU A 48 2.03 4.42 4.37
C LEU A 48 3.48 4.06 4.75
N SER A 49 4.00 2.91 4.34
CA SER A 49 5.40 2.54 4.55
C SER A 49 6.34 3.53 3.86
N HIS A 50 5.98 3.99 2.65
CA HIS A 50 6.75 5.00 1.94
C HIS A 50 6.91 6.33 2.68
N GLN A 51 6.05 6.64 3.65
CA GLN A 51 6.23 7.83 4.51
C GLN A 51 7.56 7.77 5.29
N TRP A 52 8.08 6.57 5.57
CA TRP A 52 9.43 6.36 6.09
C TRP A 52 10.43 5.96 4.98
N PHE A 53 10.09 4.96 4.17
CA PHE A 53 10.97 4.38 3.16
C PHE A 53 10.65 4.92 1.76
N GLY A 54 11.22 6.09 1.46
CA GLY A 54 11.02 6.82 0.21
C GLY A 54 10.90 8.31 0.46
N ASN A 55 10.07 8.70 1.43
CA ASN A 55 9.88 10.09 1.81
C ASN A 55 10.90 10.57 2.86
N LEU A 56 10.90 9.97 4.06
CA LEU A 56 11.84 10.37 5.13
C LEU A 56 13.27 9.94 4.81
N VAL A 57 13.45 8.71 4.32
CA VAL A 57 14.73 8.19 3.84
C VAL A 57 14.57 7.82 2.38
N THR A 58 15.16 8.61 1.50
CA THR A 58 15.10 8.43 0.05
C THR A 58 16.39 7.82 -0.48
N MET A 59 16.29 6.88 -1.41
CA MET A 59 17.45 6.38 -2.15
C MET A 59 18.22 7.53 -2.82
N ARG A 60 19.54 7.39 -2.92
CA ARG A 60 20.38 8.43 -3.53
C ARG A 60 20.16 8.56 -5.04
N TRP A 61 19.94 7.43 -5.72
CA TRP A 61 19.70 7.37 -7.16
C TRP A 61 18.82 6.18 -7.52
N TRP A 62 18.21 6.23 -8.70
CA TRP A 62 17.17 5.28 -9.15
C TRP A 62 17.63 3.84 -9.30
N ASN A 63 18.94 3.57 -9.42
CA ASN A 63 19.47 2.21 -9.39
C ASN A 63 19.19 1.50 -8.06
N ASP A 64 18.99 2.28 -6.98
CA ASP A 64 18.69 1.79 -5.64
C ASP A 64 17.21 1.95 -5.28
N LEU A 65 16.31 2.05 -6.27
CA LEU A 65 14.86 2.19 -6.07
C LEU A 65 14.28 1.10 -5.16
N TRP A 66 14.90 -0.08 -5.13
CA TRP A 66 14.53 -1.18 -4.24
C TRP A 66 14.57 -0.81 -2.75
N LEU A 67 15.36 0.20 -2.35
CA LEU A 67 15.37 0.71 -0.96
C LEU A 67 14.03 1.33 -0.57
N ASN A 68 13.28 1.87 -1.53
CA ASN A 68 11.94 2.38 -1.29
C ASN A 68 10.91 1.26 -1.49
N GLU A 69 10.81 0.77 -2.73
CA GLU A 69 9.76 -0.18 -3.17
C GLU A 69 9.88 -1.54 -2.49
N GLY A 70 11.09 -2.05 -2.29
CA GLY A 70 11.33 -3.32 -1.63
C GLY A 70 10.97 -3.28 -0.14
N PHE A 71 11.30 -2.18 0.55
CA PHE A 71 10.89 -1.99 1.93
C PHE A 71 9.38 -1.78 2.05
N ALA A 72 8.76 -1.01 1.16
CA ALA A 72 7.31 -0.84 1.12
C ALA A 72 6.59 -2.19 0.88
N THR A 73 7.07 -2.99 -0.06
CA THR A 73 6.56 -4.35 -0.34
C THR A 73 6.77 -5.29 0.85
N PHE A 74 7.86 -5.18 1.59
CA PHE A 74 8.03 -6.01 2.80
C PHE A 74 7.05 -5.58 3.91
N MET A 75 6.92 -4.28 4.12
CA MET A 75 6.07 -3.70 5.17
C MET A 75 4.58 -3.85 4.88
N GLU A 76 4.14 -3.88 3.62
CA GLU A 76 2.72 -4.00 3.27
C GLU A 76 2.11 -5.29 3.84
N TYR A 77 2.84 -6.42 3.74
CA TYR A 77 2.37 -7.71 4.25
C TYR A 77 2.44 -7.79 5.76
N LEU A 78 3.53 -7.30 6.37
CA LEU A 78 3.64 -7.26 7.83
C LEU A 78 2.56 -6.37 8.44
N GLY A 79 2.34 -5.19 7.86
CA GLY A 79 1.33 -4.24 8.28
C GLY A 79 -0.08 -4.80 8.13
N ALA A 80 -0.40 -5.35 6.96
CA ALA A 80 -1.69 -5.96 6.68
C ALA A 80 -1.98 -7.16 7.60
N ASP A 81 -0.98 -8.02 7.86
CA ASP A 81 -1.11 -9.16 8.79
C ASP A 81 -1.38 -8.68 10.21
N ALA A 82 -0.61 -7.69 10.69
CA ALA A 82 -0.72 -7.15 12.04
C ALA A 82 -2.10 -6.51 12.29
N ILE A 83 -2.60 -5.67 11.37
CA ILE A 83 -3.92 -5.02 11.55
C ILE A 83 -5.08 -6.00 11.38
N SER A 84 -4.87 -7.08 10.63
CA SER A 84 -5.89 -8.11 10.39
C SER A 84 -5.85 -9.23 11.43
N GLN A 85 -4.94 -9.18 12.41
CA GLN A 85 -4.74 -10.20 13.44
C GLN A 85 -4.47 -11.60 12.84
N GLY A 86 -3.65 -11.68 11.79
CA GLY A 86 -3.32 -12.96 11.16
C GLY A 86 -4.19 -13.34 9.96
N ASN A 87 -5.30 -12.63 9.72
CA ASN A 87 -6.26 -13.00 8.69
C ASN A 87 -5.78 -12.72 7.26
N PHE A 88 -4.81 -11.83 7.08
CA PHE A 88 -4.21 -11.48 5.78
C PHE A 88 -2.78 -12.00 5.63
N ARG A 89 -2.38 -12.98 6.45
CA ARG A 89 -1.07 -13.61 6.36
C ARG A 89 -0.85 -14.18 4.95
N MET A 90 0.29 -13.87 4.35
CA MET A 90 0.73 -14.63 3.19
C MET A 90 1.00 -16.06 3.62
N VAL A 91 0.19 -16.98 3.11
CA VAL A 91 0.51 -18.41 3.14
C VAL A 91 1.68 -18.59 2.18
N SER A 92 2.83 -18.98 2.69
CA SER A 92 3.91 -19.50 1.84
C SER A 92 3.39 -20.77 1.16
N GLU A 93 3.51 -20.84 -0.16
CA GLU A 93 3.48 -22.12 -0.88
C GLU A 93 4.59 -23.05 -0.35
#